data_AF-G2FKR8-F1
#
_entry.id   AF-G2FKR8-F1
#
_cell.length_a   1.000
_cell.length_b   1.000
_cell.length_c   1.000
_cell.angle_alpha   90.00
_cell.angle_beta   90.00
_cell.angle_gamma   90.00
#
_symmetry.space_group_name_H-M   'P 1'
#
loop_
_entity.id
_entity.type
_entity.pdbx_description
1 polymer ?
#
loop_
_entity_poly.entity_id
_entity_poly.type
_entity_poly.pdbx_seq_one_letter_code
_entity_poly.pdbx_strand_id
1 'polypeptide(L)'
;MKFEGIKDKIRGLITDRYEFDNDQVEFAEELLRFSTENLNHKEIFRIKRSNIEVDTWKTLVFIEIAADSESEIKAELKSALTWIASVKENLLGPESVDLYLFLAFNRDISAQECLRIESTEQFCRKYVLLPNEEISDFVNRTFLQRFISSEDTSESTDPLEKAFSKTLAQFSWLTPEVQKGWKKAFSELSGSELFDELLEGRN
;
A
#
# COMPACT_ATOMS: atom_id res chain seq x y z
N MET A 1 5.72 -17.07 -12.46
CA MET A 1 5.60 -16.50 -11.10
C MET A 1 4.45 -15.51 -11.10
N LYS A 2 3.64 -15.42 -10.03
CA LYS A 2 2.46 -14.53 -10.01
C LYS A 2 2.84 -13.04 -10.00
N PHE A 3 3.94 -12.68 -9.36
CA PHE A 3 4.52 -11.34 -9.28
C PHE A 3 5.64 -11.09 -10.29
N GLU A 4 5.78 -11.94 -11.31
CA GLU A 4 6.75 -11.71 -12.38
C GLU A 4 6.48 -10.37 -13.09
N GLY A 5 7.51 -9.51 -13.14
CA GLY A 5 7.43 -8.17 -13.72
C GLY A 5 6.53 -7.20 -12.93
N ILE A 6 6.26 -7.47 -11.66
CA ILE A 6 5.36 -6.63 -10.84
C ILE A 6 5.88 -5.19 -10.71
N LYS A 7 7.20 -4.99 -10.67
CA LYS A 7 7.82 -3.67 -10.61
C LYS A 7 7.41 -2.78 -11.78
N ASP A 8 7.43 -3.32 -13.00
CA ASP A 8 7.05 -2.57 -14.21
C ASP A 8 5.55 -2.28 -14.25
N LYS A 9 4.71 -3.24 -13.82
CA LYS A 9 3.26 -3.04 -13.69
C LYS A 9 2.95 -1.91 -12.70
N ILE A 10 3.59 -1.93 -11.52
CA ILE A 10 3.41 -0.90 -10.49
C ILE A 10 3.88 0.47 -11.00
N ARG A 11 5.00 0.55 -11.74
CA ARG A 11 5.49 1.81 -12.32
C ARG A 11 4.44 2.53 -13.15
N GLY A 12 3.67 1.81 -13.96
CA GLY A 12 2.57 2.39 -14.74
C GLY A 12 1.34 2.81 -13.92
N LEU A 13 1.14 2.23 -12.73
CA LEU A 13 -0.02 2.50 -11.87
C LEU A 13 0.21 3.65 -10.88
N ILE A 14 1.46 3.85 -10.48
CA ILE A 14 1.83 4.87 -9.49
C ILE A 14 2.29 6.19 -10.11
N THR A 15 2.34 6.27 -11.45
CA THR A 15 2.74 7.47 -12.19
C THR A 15 2.02 8.71 -11.64
N ASP A 16 2.76 9.82 -11.53
CA ASP A 16 2.33 11.12 -10.98
C ASP A 16 2.11 11.18 -9.45
N ARG A 17 2.04 10.03 -8.75
CA ARG A 17 1.82 10.00 -7.29
C ARG A 17 3.03 9.54 -6.51
N TYR A 18 3.74 8.57 -7.05
CA TYR A 18 4.93 8.03 -6.42
C TYR A 18 6.04 7.83 -7.44
N GLU A 19 7.25 7.93 -6.94
CA GLU A 19 8.46 7.58 -7.68
C GLU A 19 9.20 6.46 -6.98
N PHE A 20 9.83 5.59 -7.78
CA PHE A 20 10.74 4.59 -7.26
C PHE A 20 12.03 5.29 -6.82
N ASP A 21 12.57 4.84 -5.70
CA ASP A 21 13.96 5.14 -5.35
C ASP A 21 14.91 4.63 -6.45
N ASN A 22 15.78 5.50 -6.97
CA ASN A 22 16.73 5.15 -8.02
C ASN A 22 18.02 4.54 -7.44
N ASP A 23 18.31 4.79 -6.15
CA ASP A 23 19.48 4.27 -5.44
C ASP A 23 19.14 2.97 -4.67
N GLN A 24 18.07 2.28 -5.08
CA GLN A 24 17.50 1.09 -4.42
C GLN A 24 18.43 -0.10 -4.27
N VAL A 25 19.46 -0.22 -5.10
CA VAL A 25 20.18 -1.49 -5.26
C VAL A 25 20.84 -1.89 -3.95
N GLU A 26 21.59 -0.99 -3.31
CA GLU A 26 22.31 -1.28 -2.07
C GLU A 26 21.35 -1.54 -0.90
N PHE A 27 20.31 -0.72 -0.76
CA PHE A 27 19.29 -0.87 0.28
C PHE A 27 18.49 -2.18 0.14
N ALA A 28 18.02 -2.49 -1.07
CA ALA A 28 17.28 -3.71 -1.35
C ALA A 28 18.15 -4.95 -1.09
N GLU A 29 19.40 -4.93 -1.53
CA GLU A 29 20.36 -6.01 -1.28
C GLU A 29 20.62 -6.22 0.21
N GLU A 30 20.76 -5.15 0.99
CA GLU A 30 20.93 -5.24 2.45
C GLU A 30 19.73 -5.94 3.11
N LEU A 31 18.52 -5.52 2.77
CA LEU A 31 17.30 -6.11 3.36
C LEU A 31 17.05 -7.56 2.89
N LEU A 32 17.45 -7.89 1.66
CA LEU A 32 17.37 -9.26 1.13
C LEU A 32 18.32 -10.21 1.86
N ARG A 33 19.44 -9.74 2.43
CA ARG A 33 20.37 -10.59 3.20
C ARG A 33 19.75 -11.16 4.48
N PHE A 34 18.70 -10.52 5.01
CA PHE A 34 17.97 -11.05 6.17
C PHE A 34 16.97 -12.15 5.80
N SER A 35 16.77 -12.42 4.52
CA SER A 35 15.82 -13.45 4.08
C SER A 35 16.38 -14.86 4.30
N THR A 36 15.50 -15.81 4.57
CA THR A 36 15.88 -17.21 4.67
C THR A 36 15.98 -17.85 3.28
N GLU A 37 16.79 -18.91 3.17
CA GLU A 37 17.00 -19.67 1.93
C GLU A 37 15.71 -20.32 1.40
N ASN A 38 14.70 -20.52 2.26
CA ASN A 38 13.42 -21.14 1.90
C ASN A 38 12.48 -20.22 1.11
N LEU A 39 12.82 -18.94 0.93
CA LEU A 39 12.01 -17.96 0.21
C LEU A 39 12.64 -17.65 -1.15
N ASN A 40 12.31 -18.42 -2.18
CA ASN A 40 12.95 -18.31 -3.49
C ASN A 40 12.39 -17.17 -4.35
N HIS A 41 11.15 -16.76 -4.12
CA HIS A 41 10.44 -15.79 -4.95
C HIS A 41 10.08 -14.57 -4.12
N LYS A 42 10.99 -13.60 -4.09
CA LYS A 42 10.85 -12.39 -3.31
C LYS A 42 11.44 -11.18 -4.02
N GLU A 43 10.77 -10.05 -3.90
CA GLU A 43 11.23 -8.76 -4.41
C GLU A 43 11.01 -7.69 -3.35
N ILE A 44 11.91 -6.70 -3.30
CA ILE A 44 11.77 -5.53 -2.42
C ILE A 44 12.09 -4.27 -3.21
N PHE A 45 11.29 -3.24 -3.00
CA PHE A 45 11.53 -1.91 -3.56
C PHE A 45 10.91 -0.82 -2.69
N ARG A 46 11.40 0.41 -2.86
CA ARG A 46 10.88 1.59 -2.17
C ARG A 46 10.17 2.53 -3.12
N ILE A 47 9.13 3.17 -2.63
CA ILE A 47 8.50 4.28 -3.33
C ILE A 47 8.35 5.45 -2.38
N LYS A 48 8.49 6.68 -2.87
CA LYS A 48 8.09 7.88 -2.13
C LYS A 48 7.08 8.68 -2.92
N ARG A 49 6.33 9.53 -2.24
CA ARG A 49 5.40 10.43 -2.93
C ARG A 49 6.17 11.39 -3.82
N SER A 50 5.69 11.57 -5.04
CA SER A 50 6.21 12.57 -5.96
C SER A 50 5.83 13.97 -5.47
N ASN A 51 6.66 14.97 -5.76
CA ASN A 51 6.40 16.40 -5.51
C ASN A 51 6.24 16.80 -4.02
N ILE A 52 6.78 16.01 -3.09
CA ILE A 52 6.86 16.36 -1.66
C ILE A 52 8.33 16.39 -1.24
N GLU A 53 8.76 17.45 -0.55
CA GLU A 53 10.16 17.62 -0.12
C GLU A 53 10.56 16.65 1.02
N VAL A 54 9.58 16.10 1.74
CA VAL A 54 9.81 15.15 2.83
C VAL A 54 10.02 13.74 2.27
N ASP A 55 11.21 13.18 2.53
CA ASP A 55 11.53 11.79 2.20
C ASP A 55 10.76 10.82 3.11
N THR A 56 9.53 10.51 2.71
CA THR A 56 8.66 9.49 3.33
C THR A 56 8.64 8.24 2.45
N TRP A 57 9.55 7.32 2.72
CA TRP A 57 9.67 6.08 1.96
C TRP A 57 8.67 5.02 2.41
N LYS A 58 8.05 4.37 1.43
CA LYS A 58 7.24 3.17 1.60
C LYS A 58 8.01 1.97 1.08
N THR A 59 8.25 0.99 1.95
CA THR A 59 8.93 -0.25 1.61
C THR A 59 7.91 -1.30 1.22
N LEU A 60 8.01 -1.82 0.00
CA LEU A 60 7.12 -2.81 -0.56
C LEU A 60 7.87 -4.14 -0.70
N VAL A 61 7.35 -5.18 -0.08
CA VAL A 61 7.93 -6.53 -0.14
C VAL A 61 6.91 -7.46 -0.80
N PHE A 62 7.33 -8.13 -1.87
CA PHE A 62 6.54 -9.11 -2.60
C PHE A 62 7.11 -10.49 -2.33
N ILE A 63 6.27 -11.46 -1.97
CA ILE A 63 6.67 -12.84 -1.68
C ILE A 63 5.67 -13.80 -2.33
N GLU A 64 6.18 -14.79 -3.06
CA GLU A 64 5.40 -15.94 -3.51
C GLU A 64 5.76 -17.17 -2.66
N ILE A 65 4.74 -17.74 -2.00
CA ILE A 65 4.84 -19.00 -1.29
C ILE A 65 4.68 -20.12 -2.33
N ALA A 66 5.75 -20.90 -2.50
CA ALA A 66 5.86 -21.90 -3.55
C ALA A 66 5.52 -23.32 -3.09
N ALA A 67 5.49 -23.55 -1.78
CA ALA A 67 5.14 -24.83 -1.19
C ALA A 67 3.80 -25.40 -1.66
N ASP A 68 3.76 -26.73 -1.85
CA ASP A 68 2.57 -27.45 -2.29
C ASP A 68 1.80 -28.11 -1.13
N SER A 69 2.49 -28.52 -0.06
CA SER A 69 1.84 -29.13 1.11
C SER A 69 1.44 -28.09 2.17
N GLU A 70 0.36 -28.35 2.91
CA GLU A 70 -0.13 -27.41 3.93
C GLU A 70 0.92 -27.14 5.03
N SER A 71 1.70 -28.15 5.42
CA SER A 71 2.77 -28.00 6.40
C SER A 71 3.91 -27.12 5.90
N GLU A 72 4.30 -27.27 4.63
CA GLU A 72 5.37 -26.47 4.03
C GLU A 72 4.89 -25.04 3.77
N ILE A 73 3.63 -24.84 3.34
CA ILE A 73 3.02 -23.51 3.20
C ILE A 73 3.08 -22.76 4.53
N LYS A 74 2.72 -23.43 5.63
CA LYS A 74 2.80 -22.83 6.98
C LYS A 74 4.24 -22.51 7.36
N ALA A 75 5.20 -23.37 7.01
CA ALA A 75 6.61 -23.14 7.29
C ALA A 75 7.19 -21.96 6.49
N GLU A 76 6.93 -21.91 5.18
CA GLU A 76 7.35 -20.79 4.31
C GLU A 76 6.67 -19.49 4.71
N LEU A 77 5.37 -19.49 5.01
CA LEU A 77 4.66 -18.30 5.50
C LEU A 77 5.25 -17.81 6.81
N LYS A 78 5.59 -18.72 7.74
CA LYS A 78 6.27 -18.35 8.98
C LYS A 78 7.63 -17.74 8.69
N SER A 79 8.42 -18.32 7.78
CA SER A 79 9.70 -17.76 7.35
C SER A 79 9.54 -16.38 6.72
N ALA A 80 8.52 -16.17 5.88
CA ALA A 80 8.19 -14.87 5.30
C ALA A 80 7.88 -13.83 6.38
N LEU A 81 7.02 -14.17 7.34
CA LEU A 81 6.68 -13.26 8.44
C LEU A 81 7.87 -12.96 9.36
N THR A 82 8.73 -13.95 9.63
CA THR A 82 9.97 -13.74 10.39
C THR A 82 10.93 -12.81 9.64
N TRP A 83 11.11 -13.00 8.34
CA TRP A 83 11.94 -12.10 7.54
C TRP A 83 11.39 -10.67 7.53
N ILE A 84 10.08 -10.52 7.39
CA ILE A 84 9.41 -9.21 7.45
C ILE A 84 9.60 -8.52 8.81
N ALA A 85 9.62 -9.28 9.91
CA ALA A 85 9.95 -8.74 11.22
C ALA A 85 11.39 -8.18 11.24
N SER A 86 12.35 -8.94 10.69
CA SER A 86 13.74 -8.48 10.56
C SER A 86 13.87 -7.26 9.65
N VAL A 87 13.16 -7.21 8.51
CA VAL A 87 13.12 -6.02 7.66
C VAL A 87 12.63 -4.81 8.46
N LYS A 88 11.51 -4.95 9.17
CA LYS A 88 10.96 -3.86 9.99
C LYS A 88 11.95 -3.33 11.01
N GLU A 89 12.69 -4.21 11.69
CA GLU A 89 13.68 -3.83 12.71
C GLU A 89 14.87 -3.05 12.12
N ASN A 90 15.14 -3.20 10.83
CA ASN A 90 16.22 -2.50 10.12
C ASN A 90 15.75 -1.24 9.37
N LEU A 91 14.44 -0.95 9.34
CA LEU A 91 13.93 0.31 8.80
C LEU A 91 14.05 1.44 9.82
N LEU A 92 14.54 2.61 9.38
CA LEU A 92 14.78 3.75 10.26
C LEU A 92 13.50 4.56 10.50
N GLY A 93 13.23 4.90 11.77
CA GLY A 93 12.21 5.88 12.15
C GLY A 93 10.80 5.59 11.57
N PRO A 94 10.16 6.57 10.90
CA PRO A 94 8.80 6.44 10.41
C PRO A 94 8.64 5.39 9.29
N GLU A 95 9.71 5.01 8.59
CA GLU A 95 9.65 4.02 7.50
C GLU A 95 9.22 2.64 7.99
N SER A 96 9.46 2.32 9.27
CA SER A 96 9.02 1.07 9.90
C SER A 96 7.49 0.91 9.96
N VAL A 97 6.75 2.02 9.87
CA VAL A 97 5.28 2.06 9.79
C VAL A 97 4.79 1.93 8.35
N ASP A 98 5.62 2.32 7.40
CA ASP A 98 5.36 2.33 5.95
C ASP A 98 5.94 1.07 5.25
N LEU A 99 5.89 -0.06 5.95
CA LEU A 99 6.19 -1.39 5.41
C LEU A 99 4.90 -2.08 4.94
N TYR A 100 4.93 -2.62 3.73
CA TYR A 100 3.81 -3.32 3.10
C TYR A 100 4.26 -4.67 2.55
N LEU A 101 3.54 -5.73 2.92
CA LEU A 101 3.77 -7.09 2.45
C LEU A 101 2.69 -7.51 1.45
N PHE A 102 3.09 -7.87 0.24
CA PHE A 102 2.26 -8.45 -0.81
C PHE A 102 2.59 -9.93 -0.93
N LEU A 103 1.61 -10.79 -0.69
CA LEU A 103 1.76 -12.24 -0.67
C LEU A 103 0.95 -12.86 -1.80
N ALA A 104 1.53 -13.87 -2.45
CA ALA A 104 0.82 -14.77 -3.33
C ALA A 104 1.16 -16.21 -2.97
N PHE A 105 0.23 -17.11 -3.22
CA PHE A 105 0.42 -18.54 -3.04
C PHE A 105 0.32 -19.21 -4.41
N ASN A 106 1.27 -20.09 -4.73
CA ASN A 106 1.21 -20.87 -5.98
C ASN A 106 0.02 -21.83 -5.97
N ARG A 107 -0.24 -22.46 -4.82
CA ARG A 107 -1.43 -23.25 -4.57
C ARG A 107 -2.59 -22.35 -4.14
N ASP A 108 -3.81 -22.69 -4.58
CA ASP A 108 -5.01 -22.04 -4.09
C ASP A 108 -5.21 -22.29 -2.60
N ILE A 109 -5.13 -21.23 -1.81
CA ILE A 109 -5.55 -21.19 -0.41
C ILE A 109 -6.97 -20.67 -0.33
N SER A 110 -7.72 -20.94 0.73
CA SER A 110 -9.09 -20.40 0.81
C SER A 110 -9.09 -18.87 0.94
N ALA A 111 -10.12 -18.21 0.42
CA ALA A 111 -10.30 -16.76 0.60
C ALA A 111 -10.38 -16.39 2.10
N GLN A 112 -10.96 -17.25 2.94
CA GLN A 112 -10.99 -17.08 4.39
C GLN A 112 -9.59 -17.04 5.00
N GLU A 113 -8.69 -17.90 4.53
CA GLU A 113 -7.30 -17.92 4.98
C GLU A 113 -6.53 -16.67 4.52
N CYS A 114 -6.77 -16.22 3.29
CA CYS A 114 -6.21 -14.95 2.80
C CYS A 114 -6.62 -13.78 3.71
N LEU A 115 -7.92 -13.65 3.99
CA LEU A 115 -8.45 -12.61 4.86
C LEU A 115 -7.93 -12.73 6.30
N ARG A 116 -7.76 -13.96 6.80
CA ARG A 116 -7.14 -14.19 8.12
C ARG A 116 -5.72 -13.63 8.16
N ILE A 117 -4.91 -13.90 7.14
CA ILE A 117 -3.54 -13.36 7.05
C ILE A 117 -3.57 -11.83 6.95
N GLU A 118 -4.42 -11.25 6.10
CA GLU A 118 -4.55 -9.79 5.95
C GLU A 118 -4.98 -9.10 7.24
N SER A 119 -5.90 -9.70 8.00
CA SER A 119 -6.39 -9.15 9.27
C SER A 119 -5.35 -9.13 10.40
N THR A 120 -4.22 -9.80 10.20
CA THR A 120 -3.16 -9.87 11.21
C THR A 120 -2.27 -8.64 11.11
N GLU A 121 -2.44 -7.67 12.02
CA GLU A 121 -1.67 -6.42 12.02
C GLU A 121 -0.21 -6.54 12.54
N GLN A 122 0.27 -7.77 12.72
CA GLN A 122 1.64 -8.00 13.17
C GLN A 122 2.65 -7.54 12.11
N PHE A 123 3.66 -6.78 12.52
CA PHE A 123 4.78 -6.28 11.71
C PHE A 123 4.43 -5.19 10.68
N CYS A 124 3.48 -5.43 9.79
CA CYS A 124 3.23 -4.55 8.64
C CYS A 124 1.83 -4.77 8.06
N ARG A 125 1.37 -3.84 7.20
CA ARG A 125 0.15 -4.01 6.42
C ARG A 125 0.35 -5.10 5.38
N LYS A 126 -0.65 -5.98 5.20
CA LYS A 126 -0.55 -7.15 4.32
C LYS A 126 -1.65 -7.14 3.27
N TYR A 127 -1.29 -7.56 2.07
CA TYR A 127 -2.20 -7.81 0.97
C TYR A 127 -1.91 -9.21 0.44
N VAL A 128 -2.90 -10.08 0.39
CA VAL A 128 -2.77 -11.47 -0.06
C VAL A 128 -3.61 -11.67 -1.32
N LEU A 129 -2.97 -12.02 -2.43
CA LEU A 129 -3.65 -12.31 -3.69
C LEU A 129 -4.69 -13.42 -3.48
N LEU A 130 -5.96 -13.09 -3.71
CA LEU A 130 -7.07 -13.99 -3.49
C LEU A 130 -7.12 -15.11 -4.56
N PRO A 131 -7.84 -16.20 -4.30
CA PRO A 131 -8.03 -17.26 -5.29
C PRO A 131 -8.78 -16.73 -6.50
N ASN A 132 -8.24 -16.98 -7.69
CA ASN A 132 -8.76 -16.47 -8.97
C ASN A 132 -8.79 -14.94 -9.10
N GLU A 133 -8.10 -14.20 -8.22
CA GLU A 133 -7.91 -12.75 -8.39
C GLU A 133 -6.79 -12.48 -9.39
N GLU A 134 -7.08 -11.63 -10.37
CA GLU A 134 -6.07 -11.15 -11.31
C GLU A 134 -5.15 -10.13 -10.63
N ILE A 135 -3.88 -10.06 -11.07
CA ILE A 135 -2.90 -9.13 -10.50
C ILE A 135 -3.36 -7.67 -10.60
N SER A 136 -4.10 -7.30 -11.65
CA SER A 136 -4.67 -5.96 -11.78
C SER A 136 -5.66 -5.64 -10.66
N ASP A 137 -6.55 -6.57 -10.34
CA ASP A 137 -7.59 -6.39 -9.32
C ASP A 137 -6.97 -6.35 -7.92
N PHE A 138 -5.99 -7.22 -7.70
CA PHE A 138 -5.18 -7.23 -6.49
C PHE A 138 -4.50 -5.89 -6.22
N VAL A 139 -3.85 -5.30 -7.23
CA VAL A 139 -3.19 -4.00 -7.05
C VAL A 139 -4.23 -2.88 -6.86
N ASN A 140 -5.38 -2.97 -7.54
CA ASN A 140 -6.45 -1.97 -7.47
C ASN A 140 -7.13 -1.87 -6.09
N ARG A 141 -7.11 -2.91 -5.26
CA ARG A 141 -7.62 -2.82 -3.87
C ARG A 141 -6.59 -2.32 -2.86
N THR A 142 -5.38 -1.98 -3.32
CA THR A 142 -4.31 -1.43 -2.48
C THR A 142 -4.14 0.06 -2.73
N PHE A 143 -3.30 0.72 -1.94
CA PHE A 143 -2.99 2.14 -2.12
C PHE A 143 -2.25 2.45 -3.44
N LEU A 144 -1.73 1.42 -4.12
CA LEU A 144 -1.06 1.51 -5.43
C LEU A 144 -2.05 1.71 -6.59
N GLN A 145 -3.36 1.56 -6.37
CA GLN A 145 -4.39 1.81 -7.39
C GLN A 145 -4.20 3.19 -8.04
N ARG A 146 -4.26 3.24 -9.38
CA ARG A 146 -4.24 4.49 -10.12
C ARG A 146 -5.46 5.34 -9.71
N PHE A 147 -5.25 6.59 -9.35
CA PHE A 147 -6.37 7.52 -9.21
C PHE A 147 -6.99 7.72 -10.58
N ILE A 148 -8.26 7.35 -10.71
CA ILE A 148 -9.08 7.75 -11.85
C ILE A 148 -9.27 9.25 -11.66
N SER A 149 -8.64 10.05 -12.52
CA SER A 149 -8.92 11.48 -12.59
C SER A 149 -10.42 11.68 -12.77
N SER A 150 -10.98 12.69 -12.11
CA SER A 150 -12.42 13.03 -12.12
C SER A 150 -13.07 13.20 -13.51
N GLU A 151 -12.29 13.15 -14.58
CA GLU A 151 -12.75 13.19 -15.97
C GLU A 151 -13.26 11.83 -16.47
N ASP A 152 -12.90 10.72 -15.82
CA ASP A 152 -13.26 9.34 -16.25
C ASP A 152 -14.40 8.71 -15.43
N THR A 153 -14.95 9.40 -14.43
CA THR A 153 -16.08 8.91 -13.65
C THR A 153 -17.41 9.36 -14.24
N SER A 154 -17.89 8.64 -15.25
CA SER A 154 -19.33 8.54 -15.47
C SER A 154 -19.93 7.65 -14.37
N GLU A 155 -20.73 8.26 -13.48
CA GLU A 155 -21.69 7.60 -12.57
C GLU A 155 -21.20 6.88 -11.31
N SER A 156 -20.03 7.20 -10.76
CA SER A 156 -19.71 6.84 -9.37
C SER A 156 -19.82 8.07 -8.49
N THR A 157 -20.85 8.13 -7.65
CA THR A 157 -21.00 9.18 -6.63
C THR A 157 -19.80 9.13 -5.69
N ASP A 158 -18.89 10.10 -5.84
CA ASP A 158 -17.70 10.29 -5.01
C ASP A 158 -18.09 10.14 -3.51
N PRO A 159 -17.54 9.15 -2.78
CA PRO A 159 -17.83 8.95 -1.36
C PRO A 159 -17.62 10.23 -0.53
N LEU A 160 -16.70 11.09 -0.96
CA LEU A 160 -16.41 12.37 -0.34
C LEU A 160 -17.53 13.39 -0.62
N GLU A 161 -18.11 13.40 -1.83
CA GLU A 161 -19.30 14.22 -2.12
C GLU A 161 -20.51 13.77 -1.32
N LYS A 162 -20.69 12.47 -1.14
CA LYS A 162 -21.75 11.91 -0.30
C LYS A 162 -21.55 12.29 1.17
N ALA A 163 -20.31 12.29 1.65
CA ALA A 163 -19.96 12.75 2.99
C ALA A 163 -20.24 14.26 3.15
N PHE A 164 -19.79 15.09 2.21
CA PHE A 164 -20.03 16.54 2.25
C PHE A 164 -21.50 16.90 2.16
N SER A 165 -22.27 16.21 1.33
CA SER A 165 -23.72 16.43 1.22
C SER A 165 -24.45 16.10 2.52
N LYS A 166 -24.05 15.02 3.21
CA LYS A 166 -24.60 14.67 4.54
C LYS A 166 -24.19 15.67 5.61
N THR A 167 -22.94 16.13 5.59
CA THR A 167 -22.42 17.08 6.57
C THR A 167 -23.01 18.47 6.38
N LEU A 168 -23.20 18.94 5.14
CA LEU A 168 -23.88 20.21 4.83
C LEU A 168 -25.31 20.24 5.36
N ALA A 169 -26.01 19.09 5.35
CA ALA A 169 -27.36 18.98 5.92
C ALA A 169 -27.40 19.20 7.44
N GLN A 170 -26.28 19.02 8.13
CA GLN A 170 -26.15 19.25 9.58
C GLN A 170 -25.43 20.55 9.92
N PHE A 171 -24.58 21.05 9.02
CA PHE A 171 -23.67 22.17 9.26
C PHE A 171 -23.65 23.11 8.05
N SER A 172 -24.37 24.23 8.18
CA SER A 172 -24.53 25.24 7.12
C SER A 172 -23.25 26.01 6.78
N TRP A 173 -22.21 25.94 7.62
CA TRP A 173 -20.91 26.56 7.37
C TRP A 173 -20.08 25.80 6.31
N LEU A 174 -20.43 24.56 6.00
CA LEU A 174 -19.71 23.73 5.03
C LEU A 174 -20.17 24.02 3.58
N THR A 175 -20.07 25.28 3.17
CA THR A 175 -20.50 25.74 1.84
C THR A 175 -19.73 25.03 0.72
N PRO A 176 -20.22 25.04 -0.53
CA PRO A 176 -19.50 24.44 -1.66
C PRO A 176 -18.06 24.95 -1.83
N GLU A 177 -17.78 26.20 -1.47
CA GLU A 177 -16.45 26.79 -1.49
C GLU A 177 -15.52 26.17 -0.44
N VAL A 178 -16.03 25.97 0.78
CA VAL A 178 -15.31 25.27 1.86
C VAL A 178 -15.09 23.80 1.48
N GLN A 179 -16.09 23.13 0.92
CA GLN A 179 -15.96 21.75 0.44
C GLN A 179 -14.87 21.62 -0.63
N LYS A 180 -14.77 22.58 -1.54
CA LYS A 180 -13.72 22.62 -2.56
C LYS A 180 -12.33 22.76 -1.94
N GLY A 181 -12.18 23.61 -0.92
CA GLY A 181 -10.95 23.73 -0.14
C GLY A 181 -10.59 22.40 0.55
N TRP A 182 -11.57 21.74 1.16
CA TRP A 182 -11.38 20.47 1.85
C TRP A 182 -11.04 19.33 0.87
N LYS A 183 -11.69 19.26 -0.30
CA LYS A 183 -11.34 18.29 -1.36
C LYS A 183 -9.88 18.42 -1.76
N LYS A 184 -9.42 19.66 -1.93
CA LYS A 184 -8.03 19.97 -2.28
C LYS A 184 -7.09 19.54 -1.16
N ALA A 185 -7.38 19.95 0.08
CA ALA A 185 -6.60 19.58 1.26
C ALA A 185 -6.47 18.06 1.44
N PHE A 186 -7.57 17.31 1.33
CA PHE A 186 -7.54 15.84 1.44
C PHE A 186 -6.77 15.15 0.30
N SER A 187 -6.63 15.81 -0.85
CA SER A 187 -5.94 15.26 -2.01
C SER A 187 -4.43 15.58 -1.97
N GLU A 188 -4.06 16.74 -1.42
CA GLU A 188 -2.69 17.27 -1.50
C GLU A 188 -1.90 17.10 -0.19
N LEU A 189 -2.56 17.08 0.98
CA LEU A 189 -1.90 17.14 2.28
C LEU A 189 -1.83 15.77 2.97
N SER A 190 -0.75 15.53 3.70
CA SER A 190 -0.64 14.44 4.68
C SER A 190 -1.53 14.71 5.91
N GLY A 191 -1.79 13.69 6.73
CA GLY A 191 -2.69 13.84 7.88
C GLY A 191 -2.23 14.87 8.92
N SER A 192 -0.93 15.10 9.07
CA SER A 192 -0.36 16.16 9.93
C SER A 192 -0.50 17.54 9.30
N GLU A 193 -0.20 17.67 8.01
CA GLU A 193 -0.33 18.95 7.28
C GLU A 193 -1.80 19.40 7.20
N LEU A 194 -2.71 18.44 7.02
CA LEU A 194 -4.15 18.68 7.05
C LEU A 194 -4.61 19.16 8.45
N PHE A 195 -4.04 18.62 9.51
CA PHE A 195 -4.36 19.03 10.88
C PHE A 195 -3.89 20.47 11.15
N ASP A 196 -2.68 20.81 10.71
CA ASP A 196 -2.12 22.15 10.87
C ASP A 196 -2.91 23.18 10.05
N GLU A 197 -3.24 22.88 8.78
CA GLU A 197 -4.02 23.77 7.92
C GLU A 197 -5.46 23.98 8.43
N LEU A 198 -6.09 22.95 9.03
CA LEU A 198 -7.43 23.06 9.62
C LEU A 198 -7.46 23.86 10.92
N LEU A 199 -6.34 23.95 11.65
CA LEU A 199 -6.23 24.73 12.89
C LEU A 199 -5.77 26.17 12.64
N GLU A 200 -4.86 26.40 11.70
CA GLU A 200 -4.36 27.73 11.37
C GLU A 200 -5.37 28.57 10.56
N GLY A 201 -6.27 27.93 9.81
CA GLY A 201 -7.36 28.59 9.07
C GLY A 201 -8.52 29.14 9.93
N ARG A 202 -8.38 29.19 11.26
CA ARG A 202 -9.41 29.68 12.22
C ARG A 202 -9.06 31.01 12.93
N ASN A 203 -8.16 31.82 12.37
CA ASN A 203 -7.97 33.21 12.79
C ASN A 203 -8.70 34.19 11.87
#